data_AF-A0A4V2W6E5-F1
#
_entry.id   AF-A0A4V2W6E5-F1
#
_cell.length_a   1.000
_cell.length_b   1.000
_cell.length_c   1.000
_cell.angle_alpha   90.00
_cell.angle_beta   90.00
_cell.angle_gamma   90.00
#
_symmetry.space_group_name_H-M   'P 1'
#
loop_
_entity.id
_entity.type
_entity.pdbx_description
1 polymer ?
#
loop_
_entity_poly.entity_id
_entity_poly.type
_entity_poly.pdbx_seq_one_letter_code
_entity_poly.pdbx_strand_id
1 'polypeptide(L)'
;MSIEALTAFIADYIAGRRQTKLEAFDKKVAKSSGEDSASLAAERRELELSYEPKTWLTAAAKRAGQISLVTHAAKFTHGDSKSSSIYSETVVNEGYLNSAALPTLETDAVGNAAALDVAKLLQTCVDGDSLLSCLNRSDHRPFAAFTDDAAQLDEWISGFSCALNTGEPTSHKLAKQSYFPVKDGYHLLSPLFATSLVHALHQKMVALRFGDDVKAIWKARREKTWHPRPLVLFPYLAEMHFGGTKPQNISWLNSVRGGRVWLLSAQPPQWKRVDKPPVNLRSIFTPGSQFDRRANGVIQLLVSLLTRTGDYSNHRIRQARDEYIDTLIDLLFVVAADLQRQEWQHWTLQCPDLRRHQQLWLDPWRTKTDEIFRIERDKGDWQDRVAEDFALWLNARLRKALPEVGAAEKREWETRERLRTNLRELEKIIREALR
;
A
#
# COMPACT_ATOMS: atom_id res chain seq x y z
N MET A 1 -29.91 3.64 -26.68
CA MET A 1 -29.09 4.35 -25.68
C MET A 1 -29.00 5.78 -26.16
N SER A 2 -29.54 6.72 -25.41
CA SER A 2 -30.01 7.97 -26.02
C SER A 2 -28.83 8.91 -26.25
N ILE A 3 -28.43 9.02 -27.50
CA ILE A 3 -27.64 10.14 -28.03
C ILE A 3 -28.19 11.47 -27.51
N GLU A 4 -29.52 11.56 -27.36
CA GLU A 4 -30.23 12.68 -26.75
C GLU A 4 -29.73 13.03 -25.34
N ALA A 5 -29.38 12.04 -24.51
CA ALA A 5 -28.84 12.29 -23.17
C ALA A 5 -27.41 12.87 -23.23
N LEU A 6 -26.57 12.40 -24.16
CA LEU A 6 -25.23 12.96 -24.38
C LEU A 6 -25.29 14.37 -24.99
N THR A 7 -26.21 14.61 -25.93
CA THR A 7 -26.47 15.92 -26.49
C THR A 7 -27.00 16.88 -25.42
N ALA A 8 -27.98 16.46 -24.62
CA ALA A 8 -28.48 17.26 -23.49
C ALA A 8 -27.35 17.59 -22.50
N PHE A 9 -26.51 16.60 -22.17
CA PHE A 9 -25.34 16.80 -21.33
C PHE A 9 -24.36 17.84 -21.88
N ILE A 10 -24.07 17.84 -23.18
CA ILE A 10 -23.21 18.86 -23.80
C ILE A 10 -23.81 20.26 -23.57
N ALA A 11 -25.11 20.42 -23.84
CA ALA A 11 -25.80 21.69 -23.65
C ALA A 11 -25.77 22.15 -22.19
N ASP A 12 -26.11 21.25 -21.25
CA ASP A 12 -26.12 21.52 -19.81
C ASP A 12 -24.72 21.83 -19.27
N TYR A 13 -23.70 21.11 -19.73
CA TYR A 13 -22.31 21.35 -19.35
C TYR A 13 -21.86 22.75 -19.77
N ILE A 14 -22.16 23.16 -21.00
CA ILE A 14 -21.82 24.48 -21.52
C ILE A 14 -22.63 25.57 -20.80
N ALA A 15 -23.92 25.35 -20.56
CA ALA A 15 -24.78 26.26 -19.81
C ALA A 15 -24.31 26.47 -18.36
N GLY A 16 -23.97 25.40 -17.65
CA GLY A 16 -23.42 25.49 -16.29
C GLY A 16 -22.09 26.25 -16.24
N ARG A 17 -21.24 26.08 -17.26
CA ARG A 17 -19.99 26.84 -17.42
C ARG A 17 -20.25 28.32 -17.70
N ARG A 18 -21.22 28.63 -18.57
CA ARG A 18 -21.69 29.99 -18.85
C ARG A 18 -22.13 30.67 -17.56
N GLN A 19 -23.00 30.03 -16.78
CA GLN A 19 -23.50 30.58 -15.52
C GLN A 19 -22.35 30.86 -14.53
N THR A 20 -21.46 29.89 -14.31
CA THR A 20 -20.31 30.06 -13.38
C THR A 20 -19.43 31.26 -13.79
N LYS A 21 -19.26 31.47 -15.10
CA LYS A 21 -18.41 32.55 -15.63
C LYS A 21 -19.09 33.90 -15.59
N LEU A 22 -20.40 33.95 -15.84
CA LEU A 22 -21.22 35.15 -15.66
C LEU A 22 -21.27 35.57 -14.20
N GLU A 23 -21.50 34.65 -13.26
CA GLU A 23 -21.50 34.97 -11.82
C GLU A 23 -20.14 35.51 -11.35
N ALA A 24 -19.03 34.95 -11.86
CA ALA A 24 -17.70 35.44 -11.57
C ALA A 24 -17.44 36.84 -12.17
N PHE A 25 -17.95 37.09 -13.38
CA PHE A 25 -17.90 38.40 -14.04
C PHE A 25 -18.72 39.43 -13.25
N ASP A 26 -19.99 39.13 -12.95
CA ASP A 26 -20.90 40.00 -12.20
C ASP A 26 -20.33 40.33 -10.80
N LYS A 27 -19.71 39.36 -10.13
CA LYS A 27 -19.02 39.58 -8.84
C LYS A 27 -17.76 40.44 -8.97
N LYS A 28 -17.06 40.39 -10.11
CA LYS A 28 -15.91 41.24 -10.39
C LYS A 28 -16.37 42.67 -10.65
N VAL A 29 -17.41 42.83 -11.49
CA VAL A 29 -18.05 44.11 -11.80
C VAL A 29 -18.59 44.79 -10.54
N ALA A 30 -19.25 44.05 -9.67
CA ALA A 30 -19.75 44.57 -8.39
C ALA A 30 -18.64 45.08 -7.44
N LYS A 31 -17.38 44.69 -7.67
CA LYS A 31 -16.21 45.15 -6.89
C LYS A 31 -15.47 46.31 -7.55
N SER A 32 -15.67 46.55 -8.85
CA SER A 32 -15.04 47.63 -9.61
C SER A 32 -16.04 48.77 -9.82
N SER A 33 -16.12 49.68 -8.86
CA SER A 33 -17.12 50.75 -8.79
C SER A 33 -16.93 51.91 -9.79
N GLY A 34 -16.39 51.68 -11.00
CA GLY A 34 -15.97 52.79 -11.87
C GLY A 34 -15.85 52.52 -13.38
N GLU A 35 -16.33 51.40 -13.91
CA GLU A 35 -16.32 51.14 -15.37
C GLU A 35 -17.66 51.52 -16.03
N ASP A 36 -17.61 51.98 -17.29
CA ASP A 36 -18.78 52.39 -18.07
C ASP A 36 -19.78 51.22 -18.23
N SER A 37 -21.00 51.41 -17.72
CA SER A 37 -22.09 50.41 -17.74
C SER A 37 -22.35 49.80 -19.13
N ALA A 38 -22.18 50.59 -20.20
CA ALA A 38 -22.34 50.13 -21.57
C ALA A 38 -21.22 49.16 -22.03
N SER A 39 -19.98 49.40 -21.60
CA SER A 39 -18.84 48.52 -21.92
C SER A 39 -18.97 47.17 -21.22
N LEU A 40 -19.37 47.20 -19.95
CA LEU A 40 -19.62 45.99 -19.14
C LEU A 40 -20.77 45.14 -19.68
N ALA A 41 -21.84 45.77 -20.18
CA ALA A 41 -22.95 45.07 -20.83
C ALA A 41 -22.52 44.43 -22.16
N ALA A 42 -21.65 45.09 -22.92
CA ALA A 42 -21.09 44.53 -24.15
C ALA A 42 -20.18 43.32 -23.86
N GLU A 43 -19.26 43.44 -22.89
CA GLU A 43 -18.40 42.33 -22.45
C GLU A 43 -19.21 41.13 -21.94
N ARG A 44 -20.27 41.39 -21.16
CA ARG A 44 -21.18 40.33 -20.70
C ARG A 44 -21.84 39.62 -21.88
N ARG A 45 -22.30 40.36 -22.89
CA ARG A 45 -22.94 39.80 -24.09
C ARG A 45 -21.96 39.01 -24.95
N GLU A 46 -20.74 39.50 -25.14
CA GLU A 46 -19.67 38.74 -25.80
C GLU A 46 -19.34 37.45 -25.06
N LEU A 47 -19.31 37.51 -23.72
CA LEU A 47 -19.11 36.32 -22.90
C LEU A 47 -20.25 35.33 -23.10
N GLU A 48 -21.51 35.76 -23.12
CA GLU A 48 -22.65 34.89 -23.42
C GLU A 48 -22.56 34.22 -24.79
N LEU A 49 -22.19 34.99 -25.84
CA LEU A 49 -21.99 34.47 -27.19
C LEU A 49 -20.84 33.44 -27.26
N SER A 50 -19.78 33.64 -26.48
CA SER A 50 -18.66 32.70 -26.41
C SER A 50 -19.02 31.33 -25.80
N TYR A 51 -20.11 31.26 -25.02
CA TYR A 51 -20.65 30.03 -24.44
C TYR A 51 -21.90 29.52 -25.19
N GLU A 52 -22.19 29.99 -26.39
CA GLU A 52 -23.12 29.29 -27.26
C GLU A 52 -22.52 27.93 -27.67
N PRO A 53 -23.31 26.83 -27.70
CA PRO A 53 -22.77 25.49 -27.91
C PRO A 53 -21.85 25.37 -29.13
N LYS A 54 -22.28 25.92 -30.27
CA LYS A 54 -21.51 25.90 -31.52
C LYS A 54 -20.17 26.65 -31.41
N THR A 55 -20.18 27.86 -30.86
CA THR A 55 -18.99 28.70 -30.68
C THR A 55 -18.02 28.08 -29.69
N TRP A 56 -18.55 27.58 -28.57
CA TRP A 56 -17.75 26.97 -27.52
C TRP A 56 -17.12 25.64 -27.97
N LEU A 57 -17.86 24.78 -28.67
CA LEU A 57 -17.34 23.52 -29.22
C LEU A 57 -16.22 23.77 -30.23
N THR A 58 -16.36 24.79 -31.09
CA THR A 58 -15.31 25.19 -32.05
C THR A 58 -14.05 25.65 -31.32
N ALA A 59 -14.18 26.47 -30.28
CA ALA A 59 -13.05 26.88 -29.46
C ALA A 59 -12.45 25.72 -28.63
N ALA A 60 -13.29 24.78 -28.17
CA ALA A 60 -12.87 23.60 -27.43
C ALA A 60 -12.07 22.63 -28.31
N ALA A 61 -12.51 22.39 -29.54
CA ALA A 61 -11.82 21.54 -30.51
C ALA A 61 -10.39 22.06 -30.81
N LYS A 62 -10.23 23.37 -30.97
CA LYS A 62 -8.90 24.00 -31.14
C LYS A 62 -8.00 23.86 -29.91
N ARG A 63 -8.59 23.89 -28.70
CA ARG A 63 -7.86 23.71 -27.44
C ARG A 63 -7.57 22.24 -27.11
N ALA A 64 -8.31 21.30 -27.71
CA ALA A 64 -8.15 19.87 -27.43
C ALA A 64 -6.74 19.35 -27.75
N GLY A 65 -6.06 19.90 -28.76
CA GLY A 65 -4.64 19.57 -29.03
C GLY A 65 -3.65 20.00 -27.94
N GLN A 66 -4.07 20.82 -26.95
CA GLN A 66 -3.23 21.20 -25.81
C GLN A 66 -3.31 20.22 -24.63
N ILE A 67 -4.16 19.19 -24.75
CA ILE A 67 -4.34 18.12 -23.77
C ILE A 67 -4.11 16.77 -24.43
N SER A 68 -3.76 15.80 -23.60
CA SER A 68 -3.66 14.40 -23.99
C SER A 68 -4.37 13.56 -22.94
N LEU A 69 -5.24 12.69 -23.41
CA LEU A 69 -5.97 11.70 -22.62
C LEU A 69 -5.12 10.44 -22.53
N VAL A 70 -4.74 10.05 -21.31
CA VAL A 70 -3.65 9.08 -21.10
C VAL A 70 -3.95 8.14 -19.93
N THR A 71 -3.40 6.93 -20.00
CA THR A 71 -3.39 5.99 -18.87
C THR A 71 -2.04 5.97 -18.16
N HIS A 72 -0.98 6.33 -18.88
CA HIS A 72 0.39 6.42 -18.40
C HIS A 72 0.96 7.81 -18.70
N ALA A 73 1.35 8.54 -17.67
CA ALA A 73 1.72 9.95 -17.77
C ALA A 73 3.21 10.18 -17.50
N ALA A 74 3.86 10.96 -18.37
CA ALA A 74 5.30 11.24 -18.30
C ALA A 74 5.69 12.30 -17.24
N LYS A 75 4.79 13.24 -16.92
CA LYS A 75 5.07 14.34 -15.97
C LYS A 75 5.31 13.90 -14.52
N PHE A 76 5.03 12.65 -14.19
CA PHE A 76 5.29 12.09 -12.87
C PHE A 76 6.77 11.77 -12.63
N THR A 77 7.60 11.64 -13.67
CA THR A 77 9.06 11.56 -13.45
C THR A 77 9.65 12.92 -13.10
N HIS A 78 9.16 13.96 -13.77
CA HIS A 78 9.49 15.36 -13.52
C HIS A 78 8.37 16.25 -14.10
N GLY A 79 7.93 17.28 -13.37
CA GLY A 79 6.79 18.13 -13.78
C GLY A 79 6.97 18.83 -15.14
N ASP A 80 8.22 19.17 -15.47
CA ASP A 80 8.61 19.78 -16.76
C ASP A 80 8.99 18.76 -17.84
N SER A 81 8.73 17.47 -17.64
CA SER A 81 8.97 16.45 -18.66
C SER A 81 8.05 16.68 -19.87
N LYS A 82 8.65 16.82 -21.06
CA LYS A 82 7.95 16.92 -22.35
C LYS A 82 7.89 15.59 -23.10
N SER A 83 8.09 14.47 -22.40
CA SER A 83 8.01 13.15 -23.03
C SER A 83 6.56 12.83 -23.40
N SER A 84 6.38 12.03 -24.43
CA SER A 84 5.08 11.48 -24.81
C SER A 84 4.48 10.70 -23.63
N SER A 85 3.24 11.02 -23.31
CA SER A 85 2.41 10.20 -22.44
C SER A 85 1.59 9.25 -23.32
N ILE A 86 1.09 8.14 -22.78
CA ILE A 86 0.50 7.06 -23.59
C ILE A 86 -0.89 6.71 -23.07
N TYR A 87 -1.81 6.53 -24.00
CA TYR A 87 -3.06 5.83 -23.78
C TYR A 87 -2.88 4.36 -24.16
N SER A 88 -3.31 3.45 -23.28
CA SER A 88 -3.01 2.03 -23.40
C SER A 88 -4.20 1.25 -22.87
N GLU A 89 -4.75 0.39 -23.72
CA GLU A 89 -5.84 -0.55 -23.39
C GLU A 89 -5.34 -1.99 -23.26
N THR A 90 -4.02 -2.21 -23.34
CA THR A 90 -3.42 -3.53 -23.40
C THR A 90 -3.80 -4.37 -22.18
N VAL A 91 -4.47 -5.50 -22.44
CA VAL A 91 -4.80 -6.51 -21.44
C VAL A 91 -3.81 -7.66 -21.58
N VAL A 92 -2.88 -7.77 -20.63
CA VAL A 92 -1.86 -8.83 -20.60
C VAL A 92 -1.94 -9.55 -19.26
N ASN A 93 -2.10 -10.87 -19.30
CA ASN A 93 -2.17 -11.72 -18.11
C ASN A 93 -0.86 -12.50 -17.93
N GLU A 94 0.07 -11.94 -17.16
CA GLU A 94 1.42 -12.49 -16.95
C GLU A 94 1.68 -12.93 -15.50
N GLY A 95 0.62 -13.11 -14.69
CA GLY A 95 0.74 -13.56 -13.29
C GLY A 95 1.26 -12.51 -12.30
N TYR A 96 1.69 -11.33 -12.77
CA TYR A 96 2.01 -10.17 -11.95
C TYR A 96 0.87 -9.15 -11.96
N LEU A 97 0.71 -8.42 -10.84
CA LEU A 97 -0.26 -7.32 -10.77
C LEU A 97 0.29 -6.09 -11.50
N ASN A 98 -0.38 -5.70 -12.59
CA ASN A 98 -0.07 -4.52 -13.40
C ASN A 98 -1.34 -3.73 -13.74
N SER A 99 -1.24 -2.68 -14.56
CA SER A 99 -2.40 -1.87 -14.98
C SER A 99 -3.43 -2.67 -15.78
N ALA A 100 -3.01 -3.71 -16.50
CA ALA A 100 -3.90 -4.58 -17.27
C ALA A 100 -4.85 -5.44 -16.40
N ALA A 101 -4.59 -5.57 -15.09
CA ALA A 101 -5.47 -6.28 -14.17
C ALA A 101 -6.78 -5.52 -13.86
N LEU A 102 -6.88 -4.24 -14.26
CA LEU A 102 -8.10 -3.46 -14.08
C LEU A 102 -9.04 -3.69 -15.27
N PRO A 103 -10.34 -3.97 -15.03
CA PRO A 103 -11.30 -4.16 -16.11
C PRO A 103 -11.52 -2.87 -16.92
N THR A 104 -11.37 -1.73 -16.26
CA THR A 104 -11.54 -0.39 -16.85
C THR A 104 -10.45 0.53 -16.31
N LEU A 105 -9.69 1.16 -17.21
CA LEU A 105 -8.69 2.16 -16.86
C LEU A 105 -9.33 3.54 -16.91
N GLU A 106 -9.41 4.21 -15.76
CA GLU A 106 -9.88 5.59 -15.71
C GLU A 106 -8.87 6.49 -16.42
N THR A 107 -9.35 7.28 -17.38
CA THR A 107 -8.49 8.09 -18.24
C THR A 107 -8.05 9.34 -17.51
N ASP A 108 -6.75 9.63 -17.50
CA ASP A 108 -6.20 10.87 -16.98
C ASP A 108 -6.07 11.92 -18.10
N ALA A 109 -6.01 13.19 -17.73
CA ALA A 109 -5.76 14.28 -18.65
C ALA A 109 -4.47 15.02 -18.26
N VAL A 110 -3.53 15.07 -19.19
CA VAL A 110 -2.25 15.78 -19.06
C VAL A 110 -2.21 16.89 -20.10
N GLY A 111 -1.81 18.10 -19.70
CA GLY A 111 -1.71 19.20 -20.66
C GLY A 111 -1.78 20.57 -19.99
N ASN A 112 -2.20 21.56 -20.76
CA ASN A 112 -2.46 22.90 -20.26
C ASN A 112 -3.69 22.89 -19.32
N ALA A 113 -3.53 23.41 -18.09
CA ALA A 113 -4.61 23.49 -17.12
C ALA A 113 -5.84 24.25 -17.63
N ALA A 114 -5.64 25.23 -18.51
CA ALA A 114 -6.72 26.02 -19.13
C ALA A 114 -7.59 25.23 -20.13
N ALA A 115 -7.15 24.04 -20.56
CA ALA A 115 -7.87 23.16 -21.47
C ALA A 115 -8.42 21.89 -20.79
N LEU A 116 -8.25 21.76 -19.47
CA LEU A 116 -8.78 20.61 -18.72
C LEU A 116 -10.32 20.56 -18.69
N ASP A 117 -11.00 21.67 -18.96
CA ASP A 117 -12.45 21.69 -19.13
C ASP A 117 -12.89 20.86 -20.34
N VAL A 118 -12.10 20.87 -21.42
CA VAL A 118 -12.31 20.00 -22.59
C VAL A 118 -12.15 18.54 -22.21
N ALA A 119 -11.11 18.19 -21.43
CA ALA A 119 -10.93 16.82 -20.95
C ALA A 119 -12.12 16.35 -20.10
N LYS A 120 -12.62 17.22 -19.21
CA LYS A 120 -13.78 16.91 -18.37
C LYS A 120 -15.04 16.69 -19.21
N LEU A 121 -15.27 17.49 -20.25
CA LEU A 121 -16.38 17.27 -21.19
C LEU A 121 -16.27 15.87 -21.81
N LEU A 122 -15.11 15.54 -22.37
CA LEU A 122 -14.91 14.28 -23.08
C LEU A 122 -15.04 13.04 -22.17
N GLN A 123 -14.53 13.11 -20.94
CA GLN A 123 -14.48 11.99 -20.00
C GLN A 123 -15.77 11.75 -19.21
N THR A 124 -16.68 12.72 -19.12
CA THR A 124 -17.85 12.57 -18.25
C THR A 124 -18.77 11.46 -18.77
N CYS A 125 -19.07 10.49 -17.91
CA CYS A 125 -20.02 9.44 -18.22
C CYS A 125 -21.46 9.91 -17.98
N VAL A 126 -22.32 9.68 -18.97
CA VAL A 126 -23.77 9.88 -18.94
C VAL A 126 -24.42 8.56 -19.32
N ASP A 127 -25.27 8.02 -18.45
CA ASP A 127 -25.93 6.72 -18.64
C ASP A 127 -24.97 5.55 -19.00
N GLY A 128 -23.74 5.60 -18.48
CA GLY A 128 -22.71 4.57 -18.69
C GLY A 128 -21.89 4.72 -19.97
N ASP A 129 -22.12 5.76 -20.78
CA ASP A 129 -21.35 6.06 -21.98
C ASP A 129 -20.68 7.45 -21.87
N SER A 130 -19.61 7.69 -22.63
CA SER A 130 -18.89 8.98 -22.60
C SER A 130 -18.66 9.51 -24.01
N LEU A 131 -18.50 10.84 -24.12
CA LEU A 131 -18.17 11.46 -25.41
C LEU A 131 -16.83 10.94 -25.96
N LEU A 132 -15.89 10.58 -25.08
CA LEU A 132 -14.65 9.92 -25.45
C LEU A 132 -14.90 8.54 -26.08
N SER A 133 -15.76 7.73 -25.46
CA SER A 133 -16.15 6.42 -25.98
C SER A 133 -16.89 6.53 -27.32
N CYS A 134 -17.71 7.57 -27.51
CA CYS A 134 -18.32 7.90 -28.81
C CYS A 134 -17.26 8.21 -29.87
N LEU A 135 -16.28 9.06 -29.56
CA LEU A 135 -15.18 9.38 -30.48
C LEU A 135 -14.36 8.12 -30.85
N ASN A 136 -14.04 7.26 -29.88
CA ASN A 136 -13.34 6.00 -30.14
C ASN A 136 -14.12 5.03 -31.05
N ARG A 137 -15.46 5.08 -31.03
CA ARG A 137 -16.34 4.28 -31.90
C ARG A 137 -16.69 4.98 -33.22
N SER A 138 -16.11 6.16 -33.48
CA SER A 138 -16.46 7.03 -34.61
C SER A 138 -17.96 7.39 -34.65
N ASP A 139 -18.59 7.50 -33.47
CA ASP A 139 -19.98 7.94 -33.33
C ASP A 139 -20.04 9.45 -33.09
N HIS A 140 -20.41 10.19 -34.13
CA HIS A 140 -20.39 11.66 -34.14
C HIS A 140 -21.77 12.30 -33.87
N ARG A 141 -22.80 11.47 -33.69
CA ARG A 141 -24.20 11.93 -33.53
C ARG A 141 -24.42 12.92 -32.38
N PRO A 142 -23.74 12.79 -31.22
CA PRO A 142 -23.89 13.78 -30.14
C PRO A 142 -23.45 15.20 -30.53
N PHE A 143 -22.43 15.33 -31.38
CA PHE A 143 -21.90 16.62 -31.86
C PHE A 143 -22.69 17.15 -33.05
N ALA A 144 -23.16 16.26 -33.93
CA ALA A 144 -23.96 16.62 -35.11
C ALA A 144 -25.24 17.39 -34.76
N ALA A 145 -25.81 17.19 -33.56
CA ALA A 145 -26.98 17.92 -33.10
C ALA A 145 -26.77 19.45 -32.92
N PHE A 146 -25.53 19.92 -32.93
CA PHE A 146 -25.19 21.34 -32.71
C PHE A 146 -24.74 22.09 -33.96
N THR A 147 -24.65 21.42 -35.11
CA THR A 147 -24.28 22.06 -36.39
C THR A 147 -24.86 21.32 -37.58
N ASP A 148 -25.42 22.07 -38.53
CA ASP A 148 -25.81 21.56 -39.84
C ASP A 148 -24.66 21.60 -40.85
N ASP A 149 -23.53 22.22 -40.49
CA ASP A 149 -22.33 22.32 -41.32
C ASP A 149 -21.40 21.11 -41.08
N ALA A 150 -21.31 20.24 -42.10
CA ALA A 150 -20.46 19.05 -42.09
C ALA A 150 -18.98 19.39 -41.93
N ALA A 151 -18.49 20.48 -42.54
CA ALA A 151 -17.08 20.86 -42.44
C ALA A 151 -16.70 21.27 -41.00
N GLN A 152 -17.63 21.94 -40.32
CA GLN A 152 -17.44 22.32 -38.92
C GLN A 152 -17.49 21.11 -37.98
N LEU A 153 -18.38 20.15 -38.26
CA LEU A 153 -18.43 18.89 -37.53
C LEU A 153 -17.12 18.11 -37.68
N ASP A 154 -16.58 18.03 -38.89
CA ASP A 154 -15.29 17.39 -39.17
C ASP A 154 -14.12 18.10 -38.46
N GLU A 155 -14.13 19.43 -38.41
CA GLU A 155 -13.15 20.21 -37.62
C GLU A 155 -13.21 19.84 -36.13
N TRP A 156 -14.42 19.71 -35.57
CA TRP A 156 -14.59 19.33 -34.17
C TRP A 156 -14.08 17.91 -33.90
N ILE A 157 -14.46 16.95 -34.73
CA ILE A 157 -14.04 15.55 -34.59
C ILE A 157 -12.53 15.44 -34.68
N SER A 158 -11.91 16.08 -35.68
CA SER A 158 -10.47 16.09 -35.87
C SER A 158 -9.76 16.72 -34.66
N GLY A 159 -10.23 17.87 -34.18
CA GLY A 159 -9.70 18.55 -33.01
C GLY A 159 -9.78 17.70 -31.73
N PHE A 160 -10.94 17.13 -31.43
CA PHE A 160 -11.10 16.26 -30.26
C PHE A 160 -10.31 14.95 -30.37
N SER A 161 -10.14 14.41 -31.58
CA SER A 161 -9.31 13.22 -31.82
C SER A 161 -7.82 13.47 -31.55
N CYS A 162 -7.33 14.70 -31.71
CA CYS A 162 -5.97 15.06 -31.30
C CYS A 162 -5.71 14.88 -29.79
N ALA A 163 -6.75 14.96 -28.95
CA ALA A 163 -6.58 14.69 -27.51
C ALA A 163 -6.34 13.20 -27.21
N LEU A 164 -6.73 12.30 -28.11
CA LEU A 164 -6.52 10.85 -28.01
C LEU A 164 -5.17 10.43 -28.62
N ASN A 165 -4.80 11.05 -29.74
CA ASN A 165 -3.59 10.70 -30.47
C ASN A 165 -2.38 11.46 -29.94
N THR A 166 -1.49 10.77 -29.22
CA THR A 166 -0.30 11.35 -28.57
C THR A 166 0.90 11.55 -29.50
N GLY A 167 0.73 11.36 -30.81
CA GLY A 167 1.77 11.55 -31.83
C GLY A 167 2.87 10.49 -31.76
N GLU A 168 4.03 10.79 -32.33
CA GLU A 168 5.19 9.89 -32.27
C GLU A 168 5.76 9.80 -30.84
N PRO A 169 6.15 8.60 -30.37
CA PRO A 169 6.74 8.42 -29.06
C PRO A 169 8.04 9.21 -28.95
N THR A 170 8.10 10.14 -28.00
CA THR A 170 9.26 11.00 -27.75
C THR A 170 9.64 10.97 -26.28
N SER A 171 10.93 10.96 -26.00
CA SER A 171 11.44 10.99 -24.62
C SER A 171 12.20 12.29 -24.36
N HIS A 172 12.25 12.71 -23.10
CA HIS A 172 12.90 13.94 -22.67
C HIS A 172 14.10 13.63 -21.77
N LYS A 173 15.07 14.56 -21.69
CA LYS A 173 16.25 14.43 -20.80
C LYS A 173 15.92 14.25 -19.30
N LEU A 174 14.71 14.64 -18.89
CA LEU A 174 14.21 14.49 -17.51
C LEU A 174 13.36 13.20 -17.31
N ALA A 175 13.18 12.41 -18.36
CA ALA A 175 12.60 11.09 -18.25
C ALA A 175 13.61 10.13 -17.62
N LYS A 176 13.09 9.07 -16.99
CA LYS A 176 13.92 7.95 -16.59
C LYS A 176 14.04 7.01 -17.78
N GLN A 177 15.27 6.64 -18.12
CA GLN A 177 15.59 5.70 -19.17
C GLN A 177 16.57 4.68 -18.60
N SER A 178 16.39 3.40 -18.90
CA SER A 178 17.20 2.31 -18.36
C SER A 178 17.45 1.26 -19.41
N TYR A 179 18.71 0.83 -19.55
CA TYR A 179 19.07 -0.28 -20.43
C TYR A 179 18.66 -1.60 -19.80
N PHE A 180 17.97 -2.43 -20.58
CA PHE A 180 17.58 -3.78 -20.20
C PHE A 180 18.29 -4.79 -21.12
N PRO A 181 19.06 -5.74 -20.56
CA PRO A 181 19.80 -6.70 -21.35
C PRO A 181 18.84 -7.67 -22.06
N VAL A 182 19.14 -7.96 -23.33
CA VAL A 182 18.48 -8.98 -24.14
C VAL A 182 19.55 -9.88 -24.76
N LYS A 183 19.15 -11.03 -25.34
CA LYS A 183 20.08 -12.05 -25.84
C LYS A 183 21.22 -11.50 -26.68
N ASP A 184 20.92 -10.55 -27.58
CA ASP A 184 21.86 -9.99 -28.54
C ASP A 184 22.07 -8.47 -28.37
N GLY A 185 21.91 -7.92 -27.16
CA GLY A 185 22.16 -6.48 -26.92
C GLY A 185 21.38 -5.89 -25.74
N TYR A 186 20.90 -4.65 -25.92
CA TYR A 186 20.13 -3.93 -24.91
C TYR A 186 18.93 -3.22 -25.52
N HIS A 187 17.80 -3.24 -24.80
CA HIS A 187 16.68 -2.36 -25.07
C HIS A 187 16.71 -1.16 -24.12
N LEU A 188 16.43 0.03 -24.62
CA LEU A 188 16.26 1.21 -23.79
C LEU A 188 14.79 1.31 -23.36
N LEU A 189 14.53 1.10 -22.07
CA LEU A 189 13.19 1.19 -21.48
C LEU A 189 12.98 2.57 -20.88
N SER A 190 11.86 3.22 -21.20
CA SER A 190 11.42 4.45 -20.55
C SER A 190 10.10 4.20 -19.82
N PRO A 191 10.14 3.85 -18.51
CA PRO A 191 8.92 3.57 -17.77
C PRO A 191 8.10 4.84 -17.55
N LEU A 192 6.82 4.77 -17.89
CA LEU A 192 5.84 5.82 -17.61
C LEU A 192 5.05 5.50 -16.34
N PHE A 193 4.57 6.55 -15.67
CA PHE A 193 3.79 6.39 -14.45
C PHE A 193 2.34 6.02 -14.76
N ALA A 194 1.90 4.84 -14.32
CA ALA A 194 0.54 4.32 -14.52
C ALA A 194 -0.49 5.05 -13.65
N THR A 195 -0.86 6.27 -14.03
CA THR A 195 -1.74 7.15 -13.26
C THR A 195 -3.12 6.53 -13.01
N SER A 196 -3.69 5.81 -14.00
CA SER A 196 -4.97 5.10 -13.87
C SER A 196 -4.93 4.00 -12.81
N LEU A 197 -3.86 3.19 -12.79
CA LEU A 197 -3.68 2.14 -11.78
C LEU A 197 -3.57 2.72 -10.38
N VAL A 198 -2.76 3.77 -10.23
CA VAL A 198 -2.57 4.42 -8.93
C VAL A 198 -3.85 5.13 -8.48
N HIS A 199 -4.67 5.63 -9.40
CA HIS A 199 -5.97 6.19 -9.06
C HIS A 199 -6.93 5.12 -8.52
N ALA A 200 -7.04 3.97 -9.18
CA ALA A 200 -7.86 2.86 -8.70
C ALA A 200 -7.40 2.34 -7.33
N LEU A 201 -6.07 2.24 -7.12
CA LEU A 201 -5.50 1.89 -5.81
C LEU A 201 -5.86 2.92 -4.74
N HIS A 202 -5.75 4.21 -5.06
CA HIS A 202 -6.09 5.30 -4.16
C HIS A 202 -7.57 5.26 -3.77
N GLN A 203 -8.49 5.10 -4.72
CA GLN A 203 -9.94 4.96 -4.43
C GLN A 203 -10.22 3.80 -3.47
N LYS A 204 -9.63 2.61 -3.74
CA LYS A 204 -9.76 1.43 -2.86
C LYS A 204 -9.23 1.71 -1.45
N MET A 205 -8.07 2.36 -1.34
CA MET A 205 -7.48 2.71 -0.04
C MET A 205 -8.30 3.76 0.72
N VAL A 206 -8.86 4.76 0.02
CA VAL A 206 -9.76 5.76 0.64
C VAL A 206 -10.98 5.05 1.22
N ALA A 207 -11.63 4.17 0.45
CA ALA A 207 -12.78 3.41 0.92
C ALA A 207 -12.44 2.54 2.14
N LEU A 208 -11.29 1.86 2.14
CA LEU A 208 -10.85 0.98 3.23
C LEU A 208 -10.29 1.71 4.46
N ARG A 209 -9.99 3.00 4.37
CA ARG A 209 -9.46 3.79 5.51
C ARG A 209 -10.47 4.79 6.08
N PHE A 210 -11.26 5.41 5.20
CA PHE A 210 -12.09 6.57 5.51
C PHE A 210 -13.56 6.37 5.14
N GLY A 211 -13.92 5.25 4.50
CA GLY A 211 -15.29 4.92 4.17
C GLY A 211 -16.17 4.73 5.41
N ASP A 212 -17.46 4.94 5.26
CA ASP A 212 -18.42 4.84 6.37
C ASP A 212 -18.50 3.41 6.93
N ASP A 213 -18.33 2.39 6.08
CA ASP A 213 -18.21 1.00 6.49
C ASP A 213 -17.07 0.77 7.49
N VAL A 214 -15.94 1.47 7.30
CA VAL A 214 -14.76 1.34 8.18
C VAL A 214 -15.01 2.00 9.52
N LYS A 215 -15.74 3.12 9.54
CA LYS A 215 -16.19 3.74 10.80
C LYS A 215 -17.09 2.80 11.59
N ALA A 216 -17.99 2.08 10.92
CA ALA A 216 -18.83 1.06 11.54
C ALA A 216 -17.99 -0.11 12.11
N ILE A 217 -16.99 -0.61 11.36
CA ILE A 217 -16.07 -1.65 11.84
C ILE A 217 -15.27 -1.18 13.07
N TRP A 218 -14.77 0.05 13.07
CA TRP A 218 -14.06 0.63 14.22
C TRP A 218 -14.95 0.79 15.44
N LYS A 219 -16.22 1.19 15.24
CA LYS A 219 -17.23 1.26 16.31
C LYS A 219 -17.47 -0.12 16.91
N ALA A 220 -17.73 -1.13 16.07
CA ALA A 220 -17.93 -2.50 16.52
C ALA A 220 -16.72 -3.04 17.30
N ARG A 221 -15.50 -2.77 16.81
CA ARG A 221 -14.26 -3.12 17.53
C ARG A 221 -14.16 -2.44 18.90
N ARG A 222 -14.54 -1.16 19.01
CA ARG A 222 -14.52 -0.40 20.27
C ARG A 222 -15.56 -0.92 21.26
N GLU A 223 -16.74 -1.26 20.77
CA GLU A 223 -17.86 -1.82 21.53
C GLU A 223 -17.71 -3.33 21.79
N LYS A 224 -16.67 -3.96 21.23
CA LYS A 224 -16.43 -5.41 21.26
C LYS A 224 -17.59 -6.23 20.70
N THR A 225 -18.32 -5.68 19.73
CA THR A 225 -19.41 -6.35 19.02
C THR A 225 -18.94 -6.93 17.70
N TRP A 226 -19.65 -7.95 17.21
CA TRP A 226 -19.30 -8.62 15.95
C TRP A 226 -19.67 -7.76 14.73
N HIS A 227 -18.85 -7.83 13.69
CA HIS A 227 -19.12 -7.20 12.40
C HIS A 227 -18.75 -8.18 11.25
N PRO A 228 -19.55 -8.28 10.18
CA PRO A 228 -19.34 -9.26 9.11
C PRO A 228 -18.08 -9.00 8.27
N ARG A 229 -17.67 -7.75 8.09
CA ARG A 229 -16.50 -7.39 7.27
C ARG A 229 -15.22 -7.27 8.10
N PRO A 230 -14.06 -7.67 7.56
CA PRO A 230 -12.78 -7.54 8.24
C PRO A 230 -12.30 -6.08 8.31
N LEU A 231 -11.59 -5.75 9.40
CA LEU A 231 -10.84 -4.48 9.49
C LEU A 231 -9.52 -4.62 8.74
N VAL A 232 -9.33 -3.84 7.67
CA VAL A 232 -8.09 -3.80 6.90
C VAL A 232 -7.25 -2.61 7.34
N LEU A 233 -5.97 -2.84 7.64
CA LEU A 233 -5.01 -1.82 8.05
C LEU A 233 -3.78 -1.86 7.14
N PHE A 234 -3.26 -0.69 6.80
CA PHE A 234 -2.06 -0.52 5.97
C PHE A 234 -0.94 0.11 6.82
N PRO A 235 -0.15 -0.69 7.55
CA PRO A 235 0.95 -0.17 8.35
C PRO A 235 2.10 0.32 7.44
N TYR A 236 2.88 1.28 7.94
CA TYR A 236 4.09 1.80 7.29
C TYR A 236 3.88 2.35 5.86
N LEU A 237 2.71 2.94 5.59
CA LEU A 237 2.47 3.66 4.34
C LEU A 237 3.41 4.86 4.21
N ALA A 238 3.93 5.07 3.01
CA ALA A 238 4.60 6.32 2.64
C ALA A 238 3.69 7.14 1.71
N GLU A 239 3.72 8.46 1.87
CA GLU A 239 2.99 9.39 1.01
C GLU A 239 3.99 10.14 0.13
N MET A 240 3.76 10.10 -1.18
CA MET A 240 4.54 10.80 -2.18
C MET A 240 3.67 11.88 -2.83
N HIS A 241 4.24 13.07 -3.02
CA HIS A 241 3.54 14.22 -3.58
C HIS A 241 4.08 14.59 -4.97
N PHE A 242 3.17 14.82 -5.91
CA PHE A 242 3.49 15.31 -7.25
C PHE A 242 2.90 16.68 -7.52
N GLY A 243 3.74 17.60 -8.03
CA GLY A 243 3.34 18.96 -8.40
C GLY A 243 3.49 20.02 -7.30
N GLY A 244 4.06 19.67 -6.15
CA GLY A 244 4.32 20.61 -5.05
C GLY A 244 3.04 21.35 -4.62
N THR A 245 3.05 22.68 -4.69
CA THR A 245 1.89 23.53 -4.38
C THR A 245 0.83 23.59 -5.48
N LYS A 246 1.12 23.06 -6.69
CA LYS A 246 0.24 23.12 -7.87
C LYS A 246 0.09 21.73 -8.53
N PRO A 247 -0.62 20.78 -7.89
CA PRO A 247 -0.83 19.43 -8.42
C PRO A 247 -1.55 19.38 -9.78
N GLN A 248 -2.28 20.46 -10.10
CA GLN A 248 -3.00 20.71 -11.36
C GLN A 248 -2.11 20.72 -12.60
N ASN A 249 -0.82 21.03 -12.44
CA ASN A 249 0.11 21.11 -13.56
C ASN A 249 0.63 19.74 -14.02
N ILE A 250 0.45 18.70 -13.18
CA ILE A 250 0.89 17.34 -13.48
C ILE A 250 -0.18 16.60 -14.29
N SER A 251 -1.36 16.42 -13.70
CA SER A 251 -2.50 15.78 -14.36
C SER A 251 -3.81 16.00 -13.60
N TRP A 252 -4.92 15.66 -14.24
CA TRP A 252 -6.25 15.77 -13.66
C TRP A 252 -6.47 14.79 -12.50
N LEU A 253 -6.23 13.49 -12.68
CA LEU A 253 -6.36 12.49 -11.61
C LEU A 253 -5.40 12.75 -10.45
N ASN A 254 -4.24 13.36 -10.71
CA ASN A 254 -3.35 13.83 -9.64
C ASN A 254 -4.04 14.90 -8.79
N SER A 255 -4.73 15.84 -9.42
CA SER A 255 -5.48 16.91 -8.72
C SER A 255 -6.63 16.38 -7.90
N VAL A 256 -7.37 15.39 -8.44
CA VAL A 256 -8.46 14.72 -7.71
C VAL A 256 -7.94 14.07 -6.42
N ARG A 257 -6.73 13.51 -6.45
CA ARG A 257 -6.04 12.95 -5.27
C ARG A 257 -5.40 14.00 -4.36
N GLY A 258 -5.44 15.28 -4.73
CA GLY A 258 -4.73 16.36 -4.03
C GLY A 258 -3.21 16.25 -4.15
N GLY A 259 -2.71 15.69 -5.25
CA GLY A 259 -1.28 15.50 -5.51
C GLY A 259 -0.65 14.28 -4.83
N ARG A 260 -1.46 13.44 -4.16
CA ARG A 260 -0.98 12.39 -3.26
C ARG A 260 -0.98 11.02 -3.90
N VAL A 261 0.06 10.26 -3.61
CA VAL A 261 0.18 8.84 -3.94
C VAL A 261 0.62 8.09 -2.70
N TRP A 262 -0.12 7.05 -2.33
CA TRP A 262 0.25 6.16 -1.23
C TRP A 262 1.05 4.97 -1.75
N LEU A 263 2.19 4.71 -1.11
CA LEU A 263 3.06 3.59 -1.39
C LEU A 263 2.91 2.55 -0.28
N LEU A 264 2.72 1.30 -0.70
CA LEU A 264 2.73 0.14 0.21
C LEU A 264 4.15 -0.16 0.67
N SER A 265 4.30 -0.56 1.93
CA SER A 265 5.60 -0.97 2.46
C SER A 265 6.05 -2.29 1.83
N ALA A 266 7.19 -2.24 1.15
CA ALA A 266 7.94 -3.41 0.69
C ALA A 266 9.25 -3.57 1.49
N GLN A 267 9.28 -3.06 2.73
CA GLN A 267 10.47 -3.13 3.56
C GLN A 267 10.76 -4.58 3.97
N PRO A 268 12.05 -4.99 3.99
CA PRO A 268 12.42 -6.28 4.57
C PRO A 268 12.11 -6.30 6.08
N PRO A 269 12.01 -7.48 6.70
CA PRO A 269 11.82 -7.61 8.15
C PRO A 269 12.90 -6.85 8.94
N GLN A 270 12.49 -5.88 9.76
CA GLN A 270 13.40 -5.10 10.59
C GLN A 270 13.53 -5.71 11.99
N TRP A 271 14.64 -6.39 12.25
CA TRP A 271 14.96 -6.94 13.57
C TRP A 271 15.57 -5.84 14.43
N LYS A 272 14.84 -5.36 15.45
CA LYS A 272 15.42 -4.45 16.47
C LYS A 272 16.42 -5.23 17.31
N ARG A 273 17.70 -5.11 16.99
CA ARG A 273 18.80 -5.63 17.82
C ARG A 273 18.98 -4.72 19.02
N VAL A 274 18.96 -5.30 20.21
CA VAL A 274 19.43 -4.62 21.42
C VAL A 274 20.95 -4.77 21.42
N ASP A 275 21.67 -3.65 21.50
CA ASP A 275 23.14 -3.63 21.43
C ASP A 275 23.81 -3.78 22.79
N LYS A 276 23.03 -3.80 23.88
CA LYS A 276 23.53 -3.97 25.25
C LYS A 276 23.12 -5.32 25.83
N PRO A 277 24.02 -5.99 26.57
CA PRO A 277 23.67 -7.21 27.27
C PRO A 277 22.61 -6.93 28.35
N PRO A 278 21.79 -7.94 28.71
CA PRO A 278 20.88 -7.82 29.84
C PRO A 278 21.62 -7.56 31.14
N VAL A 279 21.04 -6.72 32.01
CA VAL A 279 21.51 -6.48 33.38
C VAL A 279 20.39 -6.90 34.33
N ASN A 280 20.74 -7.57 35.44
CA ASN A 280 19.80 -8.07 36.46
C ASN A 280 18.74 -9.06 35.94
N LEU A 281 19.09 -9.89 34.95
CA LEU A 281 18.18 -10.94 34.47
C LEU A 281 18.15 -12.11 35.47
N ARG A 282 16.97 -12.41 36.04
CA ARG A 282 16.79 -13.56 36.96
C ARG A 282 16.52 -14.88 36.25
N SER A 283 15.76 -14.81 35.16
CA SER A 283 15.43 -15.94 34.29
C SER A 283 14.93 -15.45 32.95
N ILE A 284 15.26 -16.14 31.87
CA ILE A 284 14.68 -15.91 30.54
C ILE A 284 13.15 -16.14 30.51
N PHE A 285 12.64 -16.92 31.46
CA PHE A 285 11.22 -17.26 31.60
C PHE A 285 10.46 -16.34 32.57
N THR A 286 11.09 -15.27 33.07
CA THR A 286 10.44 -14.33 33.99
C THR A 286 9.24 -13.66 33.30
N PRO A 287 8.08 -13.48 33.97
CA PRO A 287 6.96 -12.73 33.41
C PRO A 287 7.39 -11.33 32.96
N GLY A 288 7.06 -10.96 31.72
CA GLY A 288 7.47 -9.69 31.13
C GLY A 288 8.91 -9.66 30.57
N SER A 289 9.63 -10.78 30.55
CA SER A 289 10.91 -10.91 29.83
C SER A 289 10.72 -10.82 28.30
N GLN A 290 11.83 -10.71 27.56
CA GLN A 290 11.80 -10.64 26.09
C GLN A 290 11.14 -11.86 25.46
N PHE A 291 11.49 -13.07 25.91
CA PHE A 291 10.90 -14.32 25.44
C PHE A 291 9.40 -14.36 25.74
N ASP A 292 9.03 -14.08 26.98
CA ASP A 292 7.64 -14.12 27.45
C ASP A 292 6.72 -13.13 26.72
N ARG A 293 7.21 -11.92 26.40
CA ARG A 293 6.49 -10.95 25.56
C ARG A 293 6.31 -11.43 24.13
N ARG A 294 7.39 -11.93 23.50
CA ARG A 294 7.35 -12.41 22.10
C ARG A 294 6.45 -13.66 21.98
N ALA A 295 6.43 -14.52 22.99
CA ALA A 295 5.62 -15.73 23.02
C ALA A 295 4.12 -15.47 23.23
N ASN A 296 3.72 -14.30 23.75
CA ASN A 296 2.34 -14.05 24.17
C ASN A 296 1.33 -14.22 23.02
N GLY A 297 1.66 -13.83 21.80
CA GLY A 297 0.78 -14.01 20.64
C GLY A 297 0.51 -15.49 20.32
N VAL A 298 1.57 -16.30 20.31
CA VAL A 298 1.48 -17.75 20.05
C VAL A 298 0.73 -18.46 21.18
N ILE A 299 0.98 -18.07 22.44
CA ILE A 299 0.24 -18.59 23.60
C ILE A 299 -1.26 -18.28 23.50
N GLN A 300 -1.64 -17.06 23.09
CA GLN A 300 -3.06 -16.73 22.92
C GLN A 300 -3.73 -17.55 21.82
N LEU A 301 -3.03 -17.82 20.72
CA LEU A 301 -3.52 -18.70 19.65
C LEU A 301 -3.67 -20.15 20.15
N LEU A 302 -2.67 -20.66 20.88
CA LEU A 302 -2.71 -22.00 21.46
C LEU A 302 -3.87 -22.14 22.47
N VAL A 303 -4.03 -21.18 23.37
CA VAL A 303 -5.15 -21.16 24.32
C VAL A 303 -6.48 -21.09 23.57
N SER A 304 -6.61 -20.21 22.56
CA SER A 304 -7.83 -20.12 21.77
C SER A 304 -8.17 -21.42 21.05
N LEU A 305 -7.17 -22.12 20.50
CA LEU A 305 -7.35 -23.44 19.89
C LEU A 305 -7.90 -24.42 20.93
N LEU A 306 -7.21 -24.58 22.07
CA LEU A 306 -7.56 -25.55 23.10
C LEU A 306 -8.92 -25.28 23.76
N THR A 307 -9.26 -24.02 24.03
CA THR A 307 -10.57 -23.66 24.62
C THR A 307 -11.71 -23.85 23.62
N ARG A 308 -11.49 -23.62 22.32
CA ARG A 308 -12.53 -23.79 21.29
C ARG A 308 -12.81 -25.25 20.94
N THR A 309 -11.83 -26.12 21.12
CA THR A 309 -11.95 -27.54 20.78
C THR A 309 -12.60 -28.34 21.91
N GLY A 310 -12.49 -27.90 23.17
CA GLY A 310 -12.99 -28.67 24.31
C GLY A 310 -12.42 -30.09 24.31
N ASP A 311 -13.29 -31.09 24.40
CA ASP A 311 -12.92 -32.52 24.36
C ASP A 311 -12.78 -33.09 22.93
N TYR A 312 -13.06 -32.28 21.90
CA TYR A 312 -13.02 -32.73 20.52
C TYR A 312 -11.59 -32.75 19.97
N SER A 313 -11.00 -33.95 19.86
CA SER A 313 -9.66 -34.17 19.34
C SER A 313 -9.69 -34.69 17.91
N ASN A 314 -9.13 -33.92 16.97
CA ASN A 314 -8.91 -34.31 15.57
C ASN A 314 -7.41 -34.26 15.26
N HIS A 315 -6.94 -35.06 14.29
CA HIS A 315 -5.54 -35.03 13.82
C HIS A 315 -5.05 -33.62 13.49
N ARG A 316 -5.88 -32.82 12.81
CA ARG A 316 -5.56 -31.42 12.47
C ARG A 316 -5.38 -30.53 13.71
N ILE A 317 -6.13 -30.78 14.78
CA ILE A 317 -6.03 -30.03 16.03
C ILE A 317 -4.74 -30.41 16.77
N ARG A 318 -4.41 -31.71 16.82
CA ARG A 318 -3.15 -32.19 17.40
C ARG A 318 -1.94 -31.63 16.65
N GLN A 319 -1.98 -31.66 15.32
CA GLN A 319 -0.94 -31.07 14.48
C GLN A 319 -0.79 -29.56 14.71
N ALA A 320 -1.89 -28.79 14.71
CA ALA A 320 -1.82 -27.35 14.97
C ALA A 320 -1.30 -27.03 16.38
N ARG A 321 -1.67 -27.84 17.39
CA ARG A 321 -1.13 -27.74 18.75
C ARG A 321 0.39 -27.95 18.75
N ASP A 322 0.86 -29.00 18.10
CA ASP A 322 2.28 -29.32 18.00
C ASP A 322 3.05 -28.21 17.25
N GLU A 323 2.50 -27.68 16.15
CA GLU A 323 3.07 -26.54 15.41
C GLU A 323 3.20 -25.27 16.27
N TYR A 324 2.22 -24.97 17.13
CA TYR A 324 2.32 -23.84 18.05
C TYR A 324 3.40 -24.03 19.12
N ILE A 325 3.52 -25.24 19.68
CA ILE A 325 4.56 -25.56 20.66
C ILE A 325 5.94 -25.49 20.01
N ASP A 326 6.06 -26.05 18.81
CA ASP A 326 7.27 -25.99 18.01
C ASP A 326 7.69 -24.55 17.68
N THR A 327 6.73 -23.69 17.36
CA THR A 327 6.96 -22.26 17.15
C THR A 327 7.47 -21.57 18.44
N LEU A 328 6.96 -21.97 19.61
CA LEU A 328 7.45 -21.46 20.91
C LEU A 328 8.88 -21.94 21.21
N ILE A 329 9.19 -23.20 20.88
CA ILE A 329 10.54 -23.76 21.00
C ILE A 329 11.49 -22.99 20.09
N ASP A 330 11.16 -22.82 18.81
CA ASP A 330 12.01 -22.07 17.88
C ASP A 330 12.24 -20.64 18.35
N LEU A 331 11.19 -19.96 18.83
CA LEU A 331 11.29 -18.62 19.38
C LEU A 331 12.25 -18.56 20.59
N LEU A 332 12.25 -19.59 21.45
CA LEU A 332 13.17 -19.68 22.58
C LEU A 332 14.62 -19.68 22.09
N PHE A 333 14.93 -20.44 21.03
CA PHE A 333 16.26 -20.49 20.44
C PHE A 333 16.66 -19.23 19.70
N VAL A 334 15.72 -18.54 19.06
CA VAL A 334 15.98 -17.20 18.49
C VAL A 334 16.40 -16.23 19.60
N VAL A 335 15.70 -16.23 20.74
CA VAL A 335 16.06 -15.37 21.89
C VAL A 335 17.38 -15.81 22.52
N ALA A 336 17.65 -17.12 22.62
CA ALA A 336 18.92 -17.61 23.13
C ALA A 336 20.10 -17.20 22.23
N ALA A 337 19.97 -17.36 20.91
CA ALA A 337 20.97 -16.92 19.93
C ALA A 337 21.19 -15.39 19.97
N ASP A 338 20.12 -14.61 20.20
CA ASP A 338 20.21 -13.16 20.41
C ASP A 338 21.11 -12.81 21.62
N LEU A 339 21.19 -13.68 22.64
CA LEU A 339 21.97 -13.49 23.87
C LEU A 339 23.38 -14.11 23.81
N GLN A 340 23.58 -15.17 23.03
CA GLN A 340 24.83 -15.93 22.93
C GLN A 340 25.86 -15.25 21.99
N ARG A 341 26.12 -13.97 22.21
CA ARG A 341 27.03 -13.17 21.37
C ARG A 341 28.45 -13.20 21.88
N GLN A 342 29.41 -13.26 20.96
CA GLN A 342 30.82 -13.17 21.31
C GLN A 342 31.16 -11.82 21.95
N GLU A 343 30.52 -10.73 21.50
CA GLU A 343 30.77 -9.40 22.05
C GLU A 343 30.29 -9.24 23.51
N TRP A 344 29.41 -10.13 23.97
CA TRP A 344 28.83 -10.09 25.31
C TRP A 344 29.44 -11.14 26.24
N GLN A 345 30.68 -11.55 26.00
CA GLN A 345 31.38 -12.48 26.88
C GLN A 345 31.27 -12.03 28.35
N HIS A 346 31.00 -12.98 29.25
CA HIS A 346 30.87 -12.75 30.70
C HIS A 346 29.67 -11.93 31.16
N TRP A 347 28.71 -11.62 30.28
CA TRP A 347 27.56 -10.81 30.66
C TRP A 347 26.77 -11.44 31.84
N THR A 348 26.82 -12.76 32.00
CA THR A 348 26.18 -13.46 33.13
C THR A 348 26.78 -13.12 34.49
N LEU A 349 28.02 -12.62 34.56
CA LEU A 349 28.60 -12.12 35.82
C LEU A 349 27.87 -10.89 36.36
N GLN A 350 27.27 -10.09 35.48
CA GLN A 350 26.44 -8.93 35.85
C GLN A 350 25.01 -9.33 36.22
N CYS A 351 24.68 -10.63 36.18
CA CYS A 351 23.37 -11.19 36.52
C CYS A 351 23.53 -12.33 37.54
N PRO A 352 23.93 -12.05 38.80
CA PRO A 352 24.17 -13.08 39.81
C PRO A 352 22.89 -13.87 40.18
N ASP A 353 21.72 -13.23 40.06
CA ASP A 353 20.41 -13.86 40.31
C ASP A 353 20.00 -14.86 39.21
N LEU A 354 20.71 -14.92 38.07
CA LEU A 354 20.39 -15.85 36.98
C LEU A 354 20.70 -17.28 37.41
N ARG A 355 19.73 -18.20 37.24
CA ARG A 355 19.93 -19.62 37.57
C ARG A 355 21.17 -20.21 36.89
N ARG A 356 21.94 -21.04 37.60
CA ARG A 356 23.23 -21.55 37.13
C ARG A 356 23.16 -22.27 35.77
N HIS A 357 22.18 -23.13 35.55
CA HIS A 357 22.00 -23.81 34.26
C HIS A 357 21.62 -22.86 33.11
N GLN A 358 20.94 -21.75 33.40
CA GLN A 358 20.70 -20.71 32.39
C GLN A 358 21.95 -19.88 32.11
N GLN A 359 22.83 -19.66 33.10
CA GLN A 359 24.15 -19.05 32.84
C GLN A 359 24.97 -19.93 31.88
N LEU A 360 25.08 -21.23 32.17
CA LEU A 360 25.79 -22.22 31.33
C LEU A 360 25.26 -22.28 29.90
N TRP A 361 23.95 -22.11 29.74
CA TRP A 361 23.30 -22.10 28.45
C TRP A 361 23.50 -20.77 27.69
N LEU A 362 23.23 -19.63 28.32
CA LEU A 362 23.10 -18.33 27.63
C LEU A 362 24.42 -17.55 27.47
N ASP A 363 25.50 -17.94 28.17
CA ASP A 363 26.83 -17.32 28.04
C ASP A 363 27.91 -18.38 27.73
N PRO A 364 27.85 -19.00 26.53
CA PRO A 364 28.82 -20.01 26.13
C PRO A 364 30.23 -19.46 25.98
N TRP A 365 30.38 -18.16 25.66
CA TRP A 365 31.68 -17.53 25.42
C TRP A 365 32.51 -17.35 26.69
N ARG A 366 31.87 -17.34 27.87
CA ARG A 366 32.56 -17.39 29.17
C ARG A 366 33.50 -18.60 29.32
N THR A 367 33.26 -19.69 28.60
CA THR A 367 34.13 -20.88 28.60
C THR A 367 35.56 -20.62 28.12
N LYS A 368 35.80 -19.54 27.35
CA LYS A 368 37.17 -19.17 26.89
C LYS A 368 38.08 -18.69 28.03
N THR A 369 37.50 -18.28 29.15
CA THR A 369 38.20 -17.58 30.25
C THR A 369 38.00 -18.24 31.60
N ASP A 370 36.92 -19.00 31.78
CA ASP A 370 36.56 -19.65 33.05
C ASP A 370 36.55 -21.17 32.84
N GLU A 371 37.63 -21.82 33.27
CA GLU A 371 37.85 -23.25 33.09
C GLU A 371 36.88 -24.10 33.92
N ILE A 372 36.50 -23.64 35.11
CA ILE A 372 35.51 -24.31 35.96
C ILE A 372 34.14 -24.28 35.27
N PHE A 373 33.77 -23.13 34.72
CA PHE A 373 32.54 -22.97 33.95
C PHE A 373 32.51 -23.85 32.69
N ARG A 374 33.65 -24.02 32.00
CA ARG A 374 33.79 -24.94 30.86
C ARG A 374 33.52 -26.39 31.26
N ILE A 375 34.18 -26.87 32.32
CA ILE A 375 34.02 -28.25 32.80
C ILE A 375 32.57 -28.52 33.24
N GLU A 376 31.93 -27.57 33.92
CA GLU A 376 30.53 -27.72 34.32
C GLU A 376 29.57 -27.76 33.13
N ARG A 377 29.83 -26.96 32.09
CA ARG A 377 29.03 -26.94 30.87
C ARG A 377 29.17 -28.23 30.06
N ASP A 378 30.37 -28.80 30.00
CA ASP A 378 30.68 -30.01 29.23
C ASP A 378 29.97 -31.26 29.77
N LYS A 379 29.57 -31.26 31.04
CA LYS A 379 28.75 -32.34 31.63
C LYS A 379 27.36 -32.47 31.00
N GLY A 380 26.83 -31.40 30.40
CA GLY A 380 25.54 -31.42 29.70
C GLY A 380 24.29 -31.39 30.61
N ASP A 381 24.43 -31.56 31.93
CA ASP A 381 23.31 -31.58 32.92
C ASP A 381 22.41 -30.32 32.87
N TRP A 382 22.93 -29.21 32.34
CA TRP A 382 22.18 -27.96 32.20
C TRP A 382 21.05 -28.06 31.16
N GLN A 383 21.16 -28.97 30.17
CA GLN A 383 20.18 -29.12 29.09
C GLN A 383 18.81 -29.56 29.62
N ASP A 384 18.79 -30.58 30.48
CA ASP A 384 17.57 -31.10 31.07
C ASP A 384 16.91 -30.06 31.99
N ARG A 385 17.72 -29.28 32.73
CA ARG A 385 17.21 -28.20 33.59
C ARG A 385 16.63 -27.02 32.80
N VAL A 386 17.17 -26.70 31.63
CA VAL A 386 16.58 -25.70 30.72
C VAL A 386 15.25 -26.19 30.16
N ALA A 387 15.16 -27.48 29.81
CA ALA A 387 13.91 -28.08 29.35
C ALA A 387 12.84 -28.09 30.45
N GLU A 388 13.22 -28.41 31.69
CA GLU A 388 12.33 -28.32 32.86
C GLU A 388 11.81 -26.89 33.07
N ASP A 389 12.70 -25.89 33.01
CA ASP A 389 12.31 -24.48 33.17
C ASP A 389 11.31 -24.03 32.08
N PHE A 390 11.52 -24.45 30.83
CA PHE A 390 10.62 -24.18 29.71
C PHE A 390 9.23 -24.82 29.95
N ALA A 391 9.20 -26.09 30.36
CA ALA A 391 7.95 -26.80 30.65
C ALA A 391 7.18 -26.17 31.81
N LEU A 392 7.87 -25.75 32.88
CA LEU A 392 7.27 -25.04 34.00
C LEU A 392 6.67 -23.69 33.56
N TRP A 393 7.38 -22.94 32.72
CA TRP A 393 6.91 -21.68 32.19
C TRP A 393 5.66 -21.86 31.31
N LEU A 394 5.69 -22.84 30.40
CA LEU A 394 4.56 -23.13 29.50
C LEU A 394 3.32 -23.54 30.31
N ASN A 395 3.49 -24.42 31.29
CA ASN A 395 2.41 -24.81 32.20
C ASN A 395 1.87 -23.62 33.00
N ALA A 396 2.72 -22.76 33.55
CA ALA A 396 2.28 -21.57 34.28
C ALA A 396 1.49 -20.60 33.38
N ARG A 397 1.85 -20.52 32.10
CA ARG A 397 1.13 -19.72 31.10
C ARG A 397 -0.22 -20.32 30.73
N LEU A 398 -0.27 -21.63 30.49
CA LEU A 398 -1.50 -22.33 30.14
C LEU A 398 -2.47 -22.41 31.32
N ARG A 399 -1.98 -22.60 32.56
CA ARG A 399 -2.81 -22.63 33.79
C ARG A 399 -3.68 -21.39 34.01
N LYS A 400 -3.29 -20.24 33.45
CA LYS A 400 -4.11 -19.02 33.52
C LYS A 400 -5.44 -19.15 32.78
N ALA A 401 -5.52 -20.04 31.79
CA ALA A 401 -6.71 -20.28 30.99
C ALA A 401 -7.24 -21.71 31.10
N LEU A 402 -6.39 -22.68 31.44
CA LEU A 402 -6.67 -24.11 31.52
C LEU A 402 -6.15 -24.67 32.86
N PRO A 403 -7.01 -24.74 33.90
CA PRO A 403 -6.58 -25.13 35.25
C PRO A 403 -6.07 -26.58 35.35
N GLU A 404 -6.48 -27.45 34.42
CA GLU A 404 -6.21 -28.90 34.43
C GLU A 404 -4.78 -29.28 34.04
N VAL A 405 -3.97 -28.32 33.56
CA VAL A 405 -2.59 -28.57 33.13
C VAL A 405 -1.68 -28.91 34.33
N GLY A 406 -1.16 -30.14 34.33
CA GLY A 406 -0.49 -30.77 35.45
C GLY A 406 0.88 -31.36 35.12
N ALA A 407 1.18 -32.50 35.76
CA ALA A 407 2.49 -33.15 35.68
C ALA A 407 2.68 -33.97 34.40
N ALA A 408 1.60 -34.45 33.77
CA ALA A 408 1.67 -35.22 32.53
C ALA A 408 2.10 -34.33 31.36
N GLU A 409 1.49 -33.15 31.25
CA GLU A 409 1.82 -32.14 30.25
C GLU A 409 3.23 -31.62 30.45
N LYS A 410 3.66 -31.40 31.71
CA LYS A 410 5.04 -31.02 32.03
C LYS A 410 6.05 -31.99 31.40
N ARG A 411 5.83 -33.30 31.59
CA ARG A 411 6.69 -34.36 31.04
C ARG A 411 6.63 -34.40 29.51
N GLU A 412 5.45 -34.19 28.92
CA GLU A 412 5.29 -34.09 27.46
C GLU A 412 6.14 -32.94 26.90
N TRP A 413 6.14 -31.77 27.55
CA TRP A 413 6.93 -30.61 27.13
C TRP A 413 8.44 -30.82 27.28
N GLU A 414 8.87 -31.40 28.40
CA GLU A 414 10.30 -31.71 28.69
C GLU A 414 10.87 -32.72 27.68
N THR A 415 10.05 -33.65 27.20
CA THR A 415 10.47 -34.75 26.31
C THR A 415 10.31 -34.43 24.82
N ARG A 416 9.88 -33.21 24.45
CA ARG A 416 9.71 -32.82 23.06
C ARG A 416 11.02 -32.97 22.27
N GLU A 417 10.93 -33.71 21.16
CA GLU A 417 12.07 -34.02 20.29
C GLU A 417 12.70 -32.75 19.70
N ARG A 418 11.88 -31.78 19.27
CA ARG A 418 12.35 -30.51 18.70
C ARG A 418 13.20 -29.70 19.68
N LEU A 419 12.82 -29.66 20.96
CA LEU A 419 13.57 -28.97 22.00
C LEU A 419 14.96 -29.61 22.18
N ARG A 420 15.01 -30.95 22.24
CA ARG A 420 16.26 -31.71 22.39
C ARG A 420 17.14 -31.61 21.15
N THR A 421 16.54 -31.65 19.96
CA THR A 421 17.25 -31.52 18.68
C THR A 421 17.88 -30.15 18.56
N ASN A 422 17.10 -29.08 18.80
CA ASN A 422 17.61 -27.71 18.76
C ASN A 422 18.71 -27.44 19.81
N LEU A 423 18.61 -28.03 21.03
CA LEU A 423 19.70 -27.94 22.02
C LEU A 423 21.01 -28.54 21.49
N ARG A 424 20.94 -29.72 20.86
CA ARG A 424 22.11 -30.41 20.28
C ARG A 424 22.69 -29.65 19.09
N GLU A 425 21.85 -29.18 18.18
CA GLU A 425 22.29 -28.42 17.00
C GLU A 425 22.95 -27.10 17.39
N LEU A 426 22.33 -26.35 18.29
CA LEU A 426 22.89 -25.10 18.82
C LEU A 426 24.23 -25.35 19.52
N GLU A 427 24.35 -26.44 20.30
CA GLU A 427 25.62 -26.80 20.92
C GLU A 427 26.70 -27.14 19.89
N LYS A 428 26.35 -27.87 18.81
CA LYS A 428 27.29 -28.18 17.73
C LYS A 428 27.82 -26.91 17.06
N ILE A 429 26.93 -25.98 16.72
CA ILE A 429 27.27 -24.69 16.10
C ILE A 429 28.20 -23.87 17.02
N ILE A 430 27.87 -23.81 18.32
CA ILE A 430 28.68 -23.07 19.30
C ILE A 430 30.04 -23.72 19.49
N ARG A 431 30.13 -25.05 19.57
CA ARG A 431 31.41 -25.76 19.67
C ARG A 431 32.29 -25.53 18.44
N GLU A 432 31.70 -25.46 17.25
CA GLU A 432 32.41 -25.09 16.01
C GLU A 432 32.91 -23.64 16.06
N ALA A 433 32.12 -22.71 16.61
CA ALA A 433 32.51 -21.29 16.75
C ALA A 433 33.48 -20.99 17.91
N LEU A 434 33.57 -21.90 18.90
CA LEU A 434 34.50 -21.80 20.04
C LEU A 434 35.89 -22.37 19.73
N ARG A 435 36.01 -23.25 18.72
CA ARG A 435 37.29 -23.65 18.12
C ARG A 435 37.94 -22.47 17.43
#